data_AF-A0ABD4S7R4-F1
#
_entry.id   AF-A0ABD4S7R4-F1
#
_cell.length_a   1.000
_cell.length_b   1.000
_cell.length_c   1.000
_cell.angle_alpha   90.00
_cell.angle_beta   90.00
_cell.angle_gamma   90.00
#
_symmetry.space_group_name_H-M   'P 1'
#
loop_
_entity.id
_entity.type
_entity.pdbx_description
1 polymer ?
#
loop_
_entity_poly.entity_id
_entity_poly.type
_entity_poly.pdbx_seq_one_letter_code
_entity_poly.pdbx_strand_id
1 'polypeptide(L)' 'MKEYMIWFKSGNSISGITNKDVTDKLMKDFMEADSDCRYLKGYLDEDGTTIIDLSQIEAISINNCSENNNIGFSKS' A
#
# COMPACT_ATOMS: atom_id res chain seq x y z
N MET A 1 7.87 9.91 1.29
CA MET A 1 6.66 9.14 0.93
C MET A 1 6.95 7.66 1.10
N LYS A 2 5.93 6.81 1.07
CA LYS A 2 6.04 5.36 1.16
C LYS A 2 5.39 4.73 -0.06
N GLU A 3 6.07 3.77 -0.65
CA GLU A 3 5.47 2.90 -1.67
C GLU A 3 4.90 1.68 -0.95
N TYR A 4 3.65 1.33 -1.24
CA TYR A 4 3.03 0.10 -0.78
C TYR A 4 2.77 -0.83 -1.95
N MET A 5 2.83 -2.13 -1.67
CA MET A 5 2.33 -3.18 -2.55
C MET A 5 1.52 -4.18 -1.73
N ILE A 6 0.32 -4.49 -2.20
CA ILE A 6 -0.63 -5.39 -1.54
C ILE A 6 -0.91 -6.54 -2.50
N TRP A 7 -0.72 -7.76 -2.03
CA TRP A 7 -1.08 -8.98 -2.74
C TRP A 7 -2.36 -9.55 -2.16
N PHE A 8 -3.28 -9.93 -3.04
CA PHE A 8 -4.54 -10.56 -2.66
C PHE A 8 -4.48 -12.07 -2.90
N LYS A 9 -5.24 -12.84 -2.12
CA LYS A 9 -5.41 -14.30 -2.26
C LYS A 9 -5.88 -14.72 -3.66
N SER A 10 -6.47 -13.80 -4.43
CA SER A 10 -6.87 -14.03 -5.81
C SER A 10 -5.70 -14.03 -6.81
N GLY A 11 -4.48 -13.72 -6.38
CA GLY A 11 -3.30 -13.50 -7.23
C GLY A 11 -3.20 -12.10 -7.82
N ASN A 12 -4.17 -11.21 -7.54
CA ASN A 12 -4.09 -9.81 -7.96
C ASN A 12 -3.19 -9.02 -7.03
N SER A 13 -2.69 -7.87 -7.50
CA SER A 13 -1.97 -6.92 -6.65
C SER A 13 -2.36 -5.49 -6.98
N ILE A 14 -2.22 -4.63 -5.98
CA ILE A 14 -2.27 -3.17 -6.14
C ILE A 14 -1.02 -2.58 -5.52
N SER A 15 -0.56 -1.47 -6.08
CA SER A 15 0.53 -0.69 -5.54
C SER A 15 0.20 0.79 -5.65
N GLY A 16 0.89 1.61 -4.86
CA GLY A 16 0.72 3.04 -4.88
C GLY A 16 1.70 3.74 -3.96
N ILE A 17 1.64 5.07 -3.99
CA ILE A 17 2.45 5.94 -3.15
C ILE A 17 1.51 6.67 -2.20
N THR A 18 1.86 6.69 -0.92
CA THR A 18 1.11 7.45 0.09
C THR A 18 2.04 7.94 1.20
N ASN A 19 1.49 8.65 2.17
CA ASN A 19 2.22 9.12 3.33
C ASN A 19 2.42 7.98 4.35
N LYS A 20 3.31 8.23 5.32
CA LYS A 20 3.63 7.23 6.35
C LYS A 20 2.41 6.87 7.21
N ASP A 21 1.60 7.84 7.57
CA ASP A 21 0.46 7.66 8.46
C ASP A 21 -0.59 6.71 7.87
N VAL A 22 -0.82 6.79 6.55
CA VAL A 22 -1.71 5.89 5.82
C VAL A 22 -1.13 4.47 5.78
N THR A 23 0.17 4.31 5.51
CA THR A 23 0.80 2.98 5.53
C THR A 23 0.84 2.34 6.93
N ASP A 24 1.06 3.13 7.98
CA ASP A 24 1.06 2.66 9.36
C ASP A 24 -0.35 2.21 9.77
N LYS A 25 -1.37 2.97 9.36
CA LYS A 25 -2.78 2.59 9.55
C LYS A 25 -3.14 1.31 8.81
N LEU A 26 -2.73 1.17 7.54
CA LEU A 26 -2.96 -0.03 6.74
C LEU A 26 -2.36 -1.27 7.41
N MET A 27 -1.11 -1.20 7.89
CA MET A 27 -0.50 -2.33 8.60
C MET A 27 -1.21 -2.67 9.90
N LYS A 28 -1.59 -1.65 10.69
CA LYS A 28 -2.33 -1.87 11.93
C LYS A 28 -3.66 -2.55 11.66
N ASP A 29 -4.45 -2.00 10.73
CA ASP A 29 -5.75 -2.54 10.36
C ASP A 29 -5.61 -3.97 9.80
N PHE A 30 -4.53 -4.30 9.07
CA PHE A 30 -4.24 -5.66 8.58
C PHE A 30 -3.88 -6.63 9.71
N MET A 31 -3.08 -6.23 10.70
CA MET A 31 -2.73 -7.08 11.85
C MET A 31 -3.92 -7.32 12.79
N GLU A 32 -4.84 -6.36 12.88
CA GLU A 32 -6.05 -6.44 13.70
C GLU A 32 -7.24 -7.08 12.96
N ALA A 33 -7.12 -7.34 11.65
CA ALA A 33 -8.19 -7.92 10.85
C ALA A 33 -8.44 -9.37 11.29
N ASP A 34 -9.63 -9.62 11.81
CA ASP A 34 -10.15 -10.97 12.05
C ASP A 34 -10.49 -11.63 10.71
N SER A 35 -10.03 -12.86 10.49
CA SER A 35 -10.19 -13.59 9.23
C SER A 35 -11.64 -13.94 8.91
N ASP A 36 -12.52 -13.91 9.91
CA ASP A 36 -13.88 -14.48 9.80
C ASP A 36 -14.95 -13.46 9.36
N CYS A 37 -14.59 -12.19 9.13
CA CYS A 37 -15.54 -11.16 8.69
C CYS A 37 -15.01 -10.30 7.52
N ARG A 38 -15.91 -9.87 6.63
CA ARG A 38 -15.55 -8.90 5.57
C ARG A 38 -15.15 -7.59 6.23
N TYR A 39 -13.94 -7.13 5.93
CA TYR A 39 -13.37 -5.97 6.60
C TYR A 39 -12.93 -4.93 5.56
N LEU A 40 -13.92 -4.19 5.04
CA LEU A 40 -13.72 -3.14 4.05
C LEU A 40 -13.20 -1.86 4.72
N LYS A 41 -12.06 -1.36 4.26
CA LYS A 41 -11.47 -0.09 4.70
C LYS A 41 -11.06 0.77 3.52
N GLY A 42 -11.26 2.07 3.64
CA GLY A 42 -10.81 3.06 2.67
C GLY A 42 -9.49 3.71 3.10
N TYR A 43 -8.55 3.83 2.17
CA TYR A 43 -7.27 4.48 2.34
C TYR A 43 -7.11 5.57 1.29
N LEU A 44 -6.67 6.76 1.70
CA LEU A 44 -6.40 7.87 0.79
C LEU A 44 -4.92 7.79 0.34
N ASP A 45 -4.72 7.65 -0.95
CA ASP A 45 -3.43 7.73 -1.64
C ASP A 45 -3.40 8.94 -2.59
N GLU A 46 -2.35 9.07 -3.41
CA GLU A 46 -2.21 10.17 -4.38
C GLU A 46 -3.23 10.11 -5.53
N ASP A 47 -3.74 8.93 -5.89
CA ASP A 47 -4.69 8.72 -6.98
C ASP A 47 -6.15 8.79 -6.51
N GLY A 48 -6.40 8.73 -5.20
CA GLY A 48 -7.71 8.91 -4.60
C GLY A 48 -7.93 8.01 -3.39
N THR A 49 -9.19 7.62 -3.17
CA THR A 49 -9.52 6.68 -2.08
C THR A 49 -9.62 5.26 -2.63
N THR A 50 -8.72 4.40 -2.18
CA THR A 50 -8.73 2.98 -2.49
C THR A 50 -9.48 2.22 -1.38
N ILE A 51 -10.52 1.47 -1.76
CA ILE A 51 -11.28 0.62 -0.83
C ILE A 51 -10.74 -0.81 -0.92
N ILE A 52 -10.36 -1.37 0.23
CA ILE A 52 -9.69 -2.67 0.33
C ILE A 52 -10.47 -3.56 1.29
N ASP A 53 -10.76 -4.80 0.87
CA ASP A 53 -11.22 -5.86 1.77
C ASP A 53 -9.99 -6.55 2.40
N LEU A 54 -9.72 -6.25 3.68
CA LEU A 54 -8.53 -6.76 4.35
C LEU A 54 -8.55 -8.30 4.49
N SER A 55 -9.73 -8.93 4.48
CA SER A 55 -9.85 -10.39 4.53
C SER A 55 -9.26 -11.09 3.30
N GLN A 56 -9.13 -10.36 2.19
CA GLN A 56 -8.60 -10.86 0.92
C GLN A 56 -7.10 -10.63 0.77
N ILE A 57 -6.47 -9.86 1.67
CA ILE A 57 -5.04 -9.61 1.62
C ILE A 57 -4.30 -10.89 2.01
N GLU A 58 -3.28 -11.22 1.23
CA GLU A 58 -2.33 -12.28 1.50
C GLU A 58 -1.04 -11.71 2.10
N ALA A 59 -0.52 -10.61 1.54
CA ALA A 59 0.69 -9.97 2.00
C ALA A 59 0.70 -8.47 1.69
N ILE A 60 1.50 -7.72 2.46
CA ILE A 60 1.75 -6.29 2.26
C ILE A 60 3.26 -6.03 2.34
N SER A 61 3.82 -5.27 1.40
CA SER A 61 5.16 -4.68 1.52
C SER A 61 5.07 -3.16 1.55
N ILE A 62 5.93 -2.54 2.35
CA ILE A 62 6.08 -1.09 2.43
C ILE A 62 7.55 -0.74 2.28
N ASN A 63 7.86 0.04 1.25
CA ASN A 63 9.20 0.52 0.97
C ASN A 63 9.31 2.03 1.20
N ASN A 64 10.52 2.48 1.51
CA ASN A 64 10.81 3.91 1.47
C ASN A 64 10.87 4.34 0.01
N CYS A 65 10.03 5.30 -0.39
CA CYS A 65 10.32 6.08 -1.59
C CYS A 65 11.47 7.03 -1.25
N SER A 66 12.68 6.74 -1.74
CA SER A 66 13.65 7.80 -1.97
C SER A 66 13.14 8.63 -3.15
N GLU A 67 12.98 9.94 -2.96
CA GLU A 67 12.84 10.83 -4.11
C GLU A 67 13.97 10.52 -5.10
N ASN A 68 13.59 10.37 -6.37
CA ASN A 68 14.52 10.12 -7.45
C ASN A 68 15.44 11.36 -7.54
N ASN A 69 16.54 11.35 -6.79
CA ASN A 69 17.60 12.34 -6.95
C ASN A 69 18.14 12.13 -8.35
N ASN A 70 17.60 12.87 -9.33
CA ASN A 70 17.92 12.83 -10.75
C ASN A 70 19.33 12.30 -11.01
N ILE A 71 19.48 10.97 -11.21
CA ILE A 71 20.64 10.43 -11.89
C ILE A 71 20.35 10.64 -13.38
N GLY A 72 20.22 11.92 -13.76
CA GLY A 72 20.20 12.32 -15.14
C GLY A 72 21.58 11.99 -15.68
N PHE A 73 21.66 11.03 -16.60
CA PHE A 73 22.85 10.90 -17.42
C PHE A 73 23.09 12.26 -18.07
N SER A 74 24.13 12.96 -17.62
CA SER A 74 24.66 14.10 -18.35
C SER A 74 25.04 13.59 -19.73
N LYS A 75 24.32 14.05 -20.77
CA LYS A 75 24.72 13.79 -22.16
C LYS A 75 26.09 14.42 -22.35
N SER A 76 27.10 13.58 -22.56
CA SER A 76 28.43 13.95 -23.04
C SER A 76 28.37 14.45 -24.47
#